data_AF-A0A3D4KLT6-F1
#
_entry.id   AF-A0A3D4KLT6-F1
#
_cell.length_a   1.000
_cell.length_b   1.000
_cell.length_c   1.000
_cell.angle_alpha   90.00
_cell.angle_beta   90.00
_cell.angle_gamma   90.00
#
_symmetry.space_group_name_H-M   'P 1'
#
loop_
_entity.id
_entity.type
_entity.pdbx_description
1 polymer ?
#
loop_
_entity_poly.entity_id
_entity_poly.type
_entity_poly.pdbx_seq_one_letter_code
_entity_poly.pdbx_strand_id
1 'polypeptide(L)'
;MKSLRTASNHWLQQVKKIVISHRGQRVVNQGLRWHLDYPSLERPPWLNQNGWVVQGWVLLPSSLSKSMEDVRVIARWNSVFELCHPLSLERPDVIETVLGEDPTKHPQLRCGFRFTVPRQLTSCTLELCVNGERIPLPIVSMPELPDSAGAEVAPLKVLKGKANWLFLDNDTNGSVDQYRGCLLLTDEGVKGWQRYFKDFYALAEKHGAASAVLVAPAKESVMGPRYHPCAEGAGGPIQQLLALPEAQVLVYPVQALMALGDDAFIQTDTHWTQRGAMAASKVLAAALGLDDRAVENTFVDDEYDELSLTGDLGSKLKPERTCRISSLRTFNYHQYRCFDNGLPNFGRLVVLANGKALMPGTCLIFGSSSSYSMFNYVSRLFKRVVFVHSAGSLDPELVAAVKPDYLVVQTNARFVVQVPKVKQSLTTLIAEKRERLTEEEQEVVAKRQVLVTADDAMVTALGISPWVSL
;
A
#
# COMPACT_ATOMS: atom_id res chain seq x y z
N MET A 1 35.87 -4.10 -19.34
CA MET A 1 36.79 -3.66 -18.26
C MET A 1 37.45 -2.28 -18.44
N LYS A 2 37.19 -1.52 -19.52
CA LYS A 2 37.67 -0.12 -19.65
C LYS A 2 36.61 0.97 -19.41
N SER A 3 35.32 0.64 -19.29
CA SER A 3 34.23 1.62 -19.05
C SER A 3 33.87 1.89 -17.59
N LEU A 4 34.43 1.13 -16.63
CA LEU A 4 34.15 1.31 -15.19
C LEU A 4 35.06 2.35 -14.50
N ARG A 5 36.18 2.75 -15.13
CA ARG A 5 37.12 3.70 -14.53
C ARG A 5 36.73 5.17 -14.77
N THR A 6 36.10 5.49 -15.90
CA THR A 6 35.67 6.85 -16.26
C THR A 6 34.44 7.30 -15.47
N ALA A 7 33.51 6.39 -15.16
CA ALA A 7 32.36 6.67 -14.28
C ALA A 7 32.79 7.04 -12.86
N SER A 8 33.91 6.48 -12.35
CA SER A 8 34.41 6.78 -11.00
C SER A 8 34.89 8.23 -10.84
N ASN A 9 35.47 8.84 -11.89
CA ASN A 9 35.98 10.21 -11.82
C ASN A 9 34.86 11.26 -11.92
N HIS A 10 33.81 11.00 -12.70
CA HIS A 10 32.66 11.88 -12.78
C HIS A 10 31.81 11.80 -11.49
N TRP A 11 31.69 10.59 -10.92
CA TRP A 11 31.12 10.35 -9.59
C TRP A 11 31.90 11.09 -8.50
N LEU A 12 33.24 10.99 -8.47
CA LEU A 12 34.10 11.71 -7.52
C LEU A 12 33.99 13.24 -7.65
N GLN A 13 33.76 13.78 -8.86
CA GLN A 13 33.58 15.22 -9.07
C GLN A 13 32.18 15.73 -8.70
N GLN A 14 31.12 14.95 -8.96
CA GLN A 14 29.77 15.25 -8.48
C GLN A 14 29.69 15.14 -6.95
N VAL A 15 30.28 14.08 -6.36
CA VAL A 15 30.43 13.92 -4.91
C VAL A 15 31.24 15.07 -4.31
N LYS A 16 32.31 15.53 -4.97
CA LYS A 16 33.01 16.76 -4.55
C LYS A 16 32.09 17.98 -4.54
N LYS A 17 31.30 18.24 -5.59
CA LYS A 17 30.37 19.39 -5.60
C LYS A 17 29.22 19.27 -4.59
N ILE A 18 28.69 18.07 -4.38
CA ILE A 18 27.58 17.77 -3.47
C ILE A 18 28.02 17.83 -2.00
N VAL A 19 29.28 17.48 -1.74
CA VAL A 19 29.86 17.50 -0.40
C VAL A 19 30.72 18.74 -0.13
N ILE A 20 30.86 19.68 -1.06
CA ILE A 20 31.46 21.00 -0.77
C ILE A 20 30.59 21.85 0.19
N SER A 21 29.43 21.35 0.65
CA SER A 21 28.77 21.86 1.88
C SER A 21 29.43 21.39 3.19
N HIS A 22 30.36 20.42 3.18
CA HIS A 22 31.03 19.85 4.37
C HIS A 22 32.17 20.69 4.97
N ARG A 23 32.33 21.96 4.58
CA ARG A 23 33.10 22.91 5.41
C ARG A 23 32.26 23.66 6.45
N GLY A 24 30.97 23.34 6.55
CA GLY A 24 30.07 23.80 7.60
C GLY A 24 29.69 22.72 8.64
N GLN A 25 30.33 21.55 8.67
CA GLN A 25 29.91 20.38 9.47
C GLN A 25 30.25 20.43 10.98
N ARG A 26 30.15 21.63 11.55
CA ARG A 26 30.07 21.89 13.00
C ARG A 26 29.00 22.96 13.26
N VAL A 27 27.80 22.77 12.72
CA VAL A 27 26.67 23.62 13.15
C VAL A 27 25.99 22.96 14.34
N VAL A 28 26.38 23.52 15.48
CA VAL A 28 25.79 23.52 16.81
C VAL A 28 24.26 23.37 16.77
N ASN A 29 23.76 22.28 17.33
CA ASN A 29 22.49 22.25 18.04
C ASN A 29 22.71 21.45 19.33
N GLN A 30 22.86 22.15 20.45
CA GLN A 30 22.78 21.61 21.82
C GLN A 30 23.77 20.46 22.21
N GLY A 31 24.89 20.29 21.51
CA GLY A 31 25.89 19.25 21.87
C GLY A 31 25.61 17.84 21.33
N LEU A 32 24.62 17.71 20.44
CA LEU A 32 24.36 16.47 19.70
C LEU A 32 25.48 16.18 18.69
N ARG A 33 25.89 14.91 18.58
CA ARG A 33 26.88 14.43 17.60
C ARG A 33 26.24 13.38 16.71
N TRP A 34 26.52 13.40 15.42
CA TRP A 34 25.99 12.40 14.50
C TRP A 34 26.96 12.21 13.34
N HIS A 35 26.82 11.08 12.64
CA HIS A 35 27.58 10.79 11.43
C HIS A 35 26.79 9.85 10.51
N LEU A 36 26.97 9.98 9.19
CA LEU A 36 26.48 9.03 8.20
C LEU A 36 27.62 8.12 7.76
N ASP A 37 27.47 6.82 8.00
CA ASP A 37 28.37 5.81 7.44
C ASP A 37 28.13 5.67 5.92
N TYR A 38 26.85 5.66 5.53
CA TYR A 38 26.41 5.56 4.14
C TYR A 38 25.18 6.45 3.86
N PRO A 39 25.16 7.16 2.72
CA PRO A 39 26.32 7.47 1.87
C PRO A 39 27.24 8.48 2.58
N SER A 40 28.54 8.39 2.34
CA SER A 40 29.55 9.30 2.89
C SER A 40 30.65 9.61 1.87
N LEU A 41 31.50 10.60 2.16
CA LEU A 41 32.68 10.87 1.32
C LEU A 41 33.72 9.76 1.37
N GLU A 42 33.82 9.11 2.53
CA GLU A 42 34.89 8.18 2.85
C GLU A 42 34.58 6.77 2.34
N ARG A 43 33.30 6.48 2.10
CA ARG A 43 32.84 5.15 1.69
C ARG A 43 31.92 5.24 0.48
N PRO A 44 32.06 4.35 -0.51
CA PRO A 44 31.15 4.31 -1.64
C PRO A 44 29.70 4.05 -1.17
N PRO A 45 28.70 4.69 -1.80
CA PRO A 45 27.29 4.43 -1.55
C PRO A 45 26.98 2.94 -1.65
N TRP A 46 26.21 2.45 -0.70
CA TRP A 46 25.85 1.04 -0.64
C TRP A 46 24.45 0.83 -1.22
N LEU A 47 24.38 0.29 -2.44
CA LEU A 47 23.15 -0.22 -3.02
C LEU A 47 22.99 -1.70 -2.69
N ASN A 48 21.89 -2.09 -2.07
CA ASN A 48 21.53 -3.49 -1.90
C ASN A 48 20.26 -3.80 -2.72
N GLN A 49 19.75 -5.03 -2.60
CA GLN A 49 18.57 -5.49 -3.33
C GLN A 49 17.29 -4.70 -3.02
N ASN A 50 17.22 -4.08 -1.83
CA ASN A 50 16.08 -3.31 -1.36
C ASN A 50 16.22 -1.79 -1.64
N GLY A 51 17.35 -1.34 -2.18
CA GLY A 51 17.61 0.07 -2.47
C GLY A 51 18.89 0.61 -1.82
N TRP A 52 19.01 1.93 -1.78
CA TRP A 52 20.18 2.61 -1.22
C TRP A 52 20.15 2.53 0.30
N VAL A 53 21.22 2.04 0.90
CA VAL A 53 21.35 1.97 2.35
C VAL A 53 21.71 3.34 2.89
N VAL A 54 20.87 3.81 3.82
CA VAL A 54 21.15 4.96 4.67
C VAL A 54 21.48 4.42 6.05
N GLN A 55 22.69 4.71 6.53
CA GLN A 55 23.18 4.23 7.81
C GLN A 55 24.03 5.30 8.48
N GLY A 56 23.91 5.40 9.80
CA GLY A 56 24.75 6.26 10.61
C GLY A 56 24.56 6.02 12.08
N TRP A 57 24.95 7.01 12.88
CA TRP A 57 24.77 7.04 14.32
C TRP A 57 24.47 8.45 14.83
N VAL A 58 23.83 8.52 16.00
CA VAL A 58 23.47 9.76 16.70
C VAL A 58 23.76 9.59 18.20
N LEU A 59 24.60 10.46 18.75
CA LEU A 59 24.88 10.57 20.18
C LEU A 59 24.25 11.86 20.72
N LEU A 60 23.49 11.71 21.79
CA LEU A 60 22.91 12.80 22.55
C LEU A 60 23.90 13.34 23.59
N PRO A 61 23.80 14.63 23.97
CA PRO A 61 24.48 15.14 25.15
C PRO A 61 24.03 14.38 26.40
N SER A 62 24.87 14.32 27.43
CA SER A 62 24.58 13.54 28.66
C SER A 62 23.25 13.91 29.31
N SER A 63 22.82 15.18 29.23
CA SER A 63 21.53 15.67 29.72
C SER A 63 20.31 15.03 29.05
N LEU A 64 20.46 14.55 27.81
CA LEU A 64 19.41 13.93 27.01
C LEU A 64 19.63 12.43 26.78
N SER A 65 20.68 11.84 27.37
CA SER A 65 21.03 10.42 27.18
C SER A 65 19.90 9.43 27.51
N LYS A 66 18.96 9.81 28.38
CA LYS A 66 17.78 9.00 28.72
C LYS A 66 16.67 9.05 27.66
N SER A 67 16.69 10.02 26.75
CA SER A 67 15.72 10.18 25.66
C SER A 67 16.11 9.41 24.39
N MET A 68 17.12 8.54 24.44
CA MET A 68 17.58 7.78 23.26
C MET A 68 16.48 6.94 22.61
N GLU A 69 15.56 6.40 23.40
CA GLU A 69 14.43 5.59 22.89
C GLU A 69 13.41 6.42 22.12
N ASP A 70 13.38 7.74 22.32
CA ASP A 70 12.48 8.68 21.64
C ASP A 70 13.09 9.28 20.38
N VAL A 71 14.40 9.11 20.16
CA VAL A 71 15.07 9.66 18.98
C VAL A 71 14.64 8.90 17.72
N ARG A 72 14.30 9.66 16.68
CA ARG A 72 14.00 9.12 15.36
C ARG A 72 14.85 9.78 14.30
N VAL A 73 15.28 9.00 13.31
CA VAL A 73 15.86 9.51 12.07
C VAL A 73 14.74 9.51 11.03
N ILE A 74 14.46 10.68 10.50
CA ILE A 74 13.42 10.89 9.50
C ILE A 74 14.06 11.06 8.14
N ALA A 75 13.58 10.32 7.15
CA ALA A 75 13.96 10.48 5.75
C ALA A 75 12.74 10.85 4.91
N ARG A 76 12.88 11.89 4.09
CA ARG A 76 11.79 12.39 3.24
C ARG A 76 12.25 12.61 1.81
N TRP A 77 11.45 12.12 0.88
CA TRP A 77 11.58 12.35 -0.57
C TRP A 77 10.23 12.48 -1.28
N ASN A 78 9.14 12.33 -0.52
CA ASN A 78 7.77 12.50 -0.96
C ASN A 78 7.11 13.52 -0.02
N SER A 79 6.16 14.29 -0.53
CA SER A 79 5.46 15.27 0.30
C SER A 79 4.40 14.64 1.21
N VAL A 80 3.84 13.49 0.85
CA VAL A 80 2.72 12.79 1.50
C VAL A 80 3.14 11.89 2.65
N PHE A 81 4.34 11.30 2.58
CA PHE A 81 4.83 10.38 3.60
C PHE A 81 6.33 10.54 3.86
N GLU A 82 6.77 10.04 5.00
CA GLU A 82 8.16 10.01 5.44
C GLU A 82 8.50 8.68 6.12
N LEU A 83 9.76 8.28 6.04
CA LEU A 83 10.28 7.20 6.88
C LEU A 83 10.78 7.78 8.20
N CYS A 84 10.48 7.11 9.31
CA CYS A 84 10.78 7.50 10.67
C CYS A 84 11.32 6.27 11.41
N HIS A 85 12.65 6.13 11.47
CA HIS A 85 13.30 4.96 12.06
C HIS A 85 13.86 5.25 13.45
N PRO A 86 13.71 4.33 14.42
CA PRO A 86 14.39 4.43 15.70
C PRO A 86 15.88 4.12 15.56
N LEU A 87 16.65 4.60 16.53
CA LEU A 87 18.01 4.14 16.75
C LEU A 87 17.94 2.72 17.34
N SER A 88 18.42 1.74 16.59
CA SER A 88 18.23 0.32 16.89
C SER A 88 19.47 -0.53 16.68
N LEU A 89 20.51 0.02 16.03
CA LEU A 89 21.78 -0.66 15.87
C LEU A 89 22.71 -0.35 17.04
N GLU A 90 23.27 -1.41 17.62
CA GLU A 90 24.32 -1.30 18.61
C GLU A 90 25.63 -0.88 17.93
N ARG A 91 26.30 0.13 18.50
CA ARG A 91 27.52 0.73 17.96
C ARG A 91 28.59 0.86 19.04
N PRO A 92 29.16 -0.26 19.51
CA PRO A 92 30.23 -0.24 20.51
C PRO A 92 31.46 0.53 19.99
N ASP A 93 31.74 0.44 18.69
CA ASP A 93 32.80 1.17 17.99
C ASP A 93 32.68 2.69 18.17
N VAL A 94 31.45 3.21 18.15
CA VAL A 94 31.17 4.64 18.33
C VAL A 94 31.37 5.03 19.79
N ILE A 95 30.93 4.21 20.75
CA ILE A 95 31.11 4.50 22.18
C ILE A 95 32.60 4.54 22.54
N GLU A 96 33.37 3.54 22.14
CA GLU A 96 34.81 3.46 22.41
C GLU A 96 35.58 4.60 21.73
N THR A 97 35.30 4.86 20.45
CA THR A 97 36.13 5.78 19.65
C THR A 97 35.73 7.25 19.86
N VAL A 98 34.43 7.54 20.01
CA VAL A 98 33.91 8.93 20.04
C VAL A 98 33.71 9.43 21.47
N LEU A 99 33.33 8.56 22.40
CA LEU A 99 33.17 8.91 23.82
C LEU A 99 34.37 8.50 24.66
N GLY A 100 35.16 7.49 24.25
CA GLY A 100 36.26 6.98 25.07
C GLY A 100 35.76 6.20 26.29
N GLU A 101 34.54 5.68 26.22
CA GLU A 101 33.84 5.00 27.32
C GLU A 101 33.69 3.50 27.04
N ASP A 102 33.43 2.72 28.10
CA ASP A 102 33.15 1.29 27.97
C ASP A 102 31.76 1.07 27.33
N PRO A 103 31.65 0.38 26.17
CA PRO A 103 30.37 0.11 25.54
C PRO A 103 29.49 -0.86 26.33
N THR A 104 30.07 -1.64 27.24
CA THR A 104 29.42 -2.71 27.98
C THR A 104 28.39 -2.11 28.94
N LYS A 105 27.15 -1.94 28.46
CA LYS A 105 26.00 -1.29 29.13
C LYS A 105 25.95 0.23 29.07
N HIS A 106 26.64 0.85 28.11
CA HIS A 106 26.49 2.30 27.91
C HIS A 106 25.04 2.66 27.52
N PRO A 107 24.41 3.69 28.11
CA PRO A 107 23.00 4.04 27.85
C PRO A 107 22.73 4.42 26.39
N GLN A 108 23.75 4.85 25.65
CA GLN A 108 23.66 5.20 24.23
C GLN A 108 24.23 4.12 23.31
N LEU A 109 24.43 2.87 23.78
CA LEU A 109 24.98 1.78 22.95
C LEU A 109 24.17 1.59 21.66
N ARG A 110 22.85 1.73 21.73
CA ARG A 110 21.93 1.70 20.57
C ARG A 110 21.79 3.08 19.92
N CYS A 111 22.91 3.66 19.49
CA CYS A 111 22.94 4.96 18.82
C CYS A 111 22.90 4.87 17.28
N GLY A 112 22.98 3.67 16.70
CA GLY A 112 23.02 3.48 15.26
C GLY A 112 21.63 3.32 14.62
N PHE A 113 21.54 3.68 13.35
CA PHE A 113 20.36 3.47 12.52
C PHE A 113 20.75 2.90 11.15
N ARG A 114 19.82 2.14 10.55
CA ARG A 114 19.94 1.66 9.16
C ARG A 114 18.55 1.45 8.56
N PHE A 115 18.36 1.96 7.37
CA PHE A 115 17.19 1.70 6.53
C PHE A 115 17.57 1.80 5.05
N THR A 116 16.61 1.51 4.17
CA THR A 116 16.80 1.63 2.72
C THR A 116 15.84 2.65 2.13
N VAL A 117 16.31 3.42 1.15
CA VAL A 117 15.49 4.30 0.32
C VAL A 117 15.43 3.77 -1.12
N PRO A 118 14.39 4.10 -1.91
CA PRO A 118 14.19 3.53 -3.24
C PRO A 118 15.43 3.68 -4.14
N ARG A 119 15.69 2.65 -4.97
CA ARG A 119 16.85 2.60 -5.87
C ARG A 119 16.90 3.75 -6.87
N GLN A 120 15.74 4.23 -7.33
CA GLN A 120 15.59 5.31 -8.30
C GLN A 120 15.77 6.70 -7.68
N LEU A 121 15.87 6.77 -6.36
CA LEU A 121 15.98 8.03 -5.66
C LEU A 121 17.38 8.63 -5.84
N THR A 122 17.44 9.89 -6.28
CA THR A 122 18.69 10.65 -6.43
C THR A 122 19.00 11.51 -5.22
N SER A 123 18.00 11.86 -4.41
CA SER A 123 18.20 12.55 -3.14
C SER A 123 17.05 12.37 -2.15
N CYS A 124 17.34 12.46 -0.85
CA CYS A 124 16.36 12.65 0.22
C CYS A 124 16.86 13.68 1.24
N THR A 125 15.94 14.31 1.95
CA THR A 125 16.27 15.07 3.15
C THR A 125 16.31 14.14 4.35
N LEU A 126 17.19 14.43 5.30
CA LEU A 126 17.21 13.78 6.59
C LEU A 126 16.92 14.79 7.69
N GLU A 127 16.22 14.35 8.73
CA GLU A 127 15.98 15.11 9.96
C GLU A 127 16.18 14.18 11.17
N LEU A 128 16.56 14.74 12.31
CA LEU A 128 16.47 14.07 13.60
C LEU A 128 15.26 14.61 14.35
N CYS A 129 14.43 13.72 14.87
CA CYS A 129 13.41 14.08 15.85
C CYS A 129 13.91 13.70 17.23
N VAL A 130 14.05 14.70 18.12
CA VAL A 130 14.45 14.50 19.51
C VAL A 130 13.40 15.18 20.39
N ASN A 131 12.68 14.42 21.22
CA ASN A 131 11.60 14.93 22.06
C ASN A 131 10.54 15.77 21.29
N GLY A 132 10.27 15.41 20.03
CA GLY A 132 9.32 16.12 19.16
C GLY A 132 9.91 17.30 18.38
N GLU A 133 11.11 17.77 18.71
CA GLU A 133 11.81 18.81 17.96
C GLU A 133 12.52 18.20 16.74
N ARG A 134 12.29 18.79 15.55
CA ARG A 134 12.92 18.36 14.29
C ARG A 134 14.16 19.19 13.99
N ILE A 135 15.30 18.51 13.91
CA ILE A 135 16.60 19.10 13.58
C ILE A 135 16.98 18.66 12.16
N PRO A 136 17.12 19.59 11.20
CA PRO A 136 17.51 19.23 9.84
C PRO A 136 18.93 18.67 9.80
N LEU A 137 19.12 17.60 9.04
CA LEU A 137 20.41 17.04 8.68
C LEU A 137 20.73 17.35 7.21
N PRO A 138 21.98 17.17 6.74
CA PRO A 138 22.33 17.38 5.35
C PRO A 138 21.49 16.52 4.40
N ILE A 139 21.25 17.07 3.21
CA ILE A 139 20.64 16.35 2.10
C ILE A 139 21.54 15.17 1.73
N VAL A 140 20.93 14.01 1.63
CA VAL A 140 21.59 12.79 1.19
C VAL A 140 21.38 12.66 -0.30
N SER A 141 22.47 12.75 -1.07
CA SER A 141 22.45 12.48 -2.50
C SER A 141 22.93 11.07 -2.80
N MET A 142 22.23 10.40 -3.69
CA MET A 142 22.59 9.09 -4.22
C MET A 142 23.12 9.23 -5.64
N PRO A 143 24.01 8.33 -6.09
CA PRO A 143 24.44 8.31 -7.49
C PRO A 143 23.26 8.13 -8.44
N GLU A 144 23.22 8.90 -9.52
CA GLU A 144 22.37 8.57 -10.66
C GLU A 144 22.81 7.21 -11.22
N LEU A 145 21.88 6.28 -11.33
CA LEU A 145 22.11 5.03 -12.02
C LEU A 145 21.87 5.27 -13.52
N PRO A 146 22.77 4.86 -14.42
CA PRO A 146 22.57 5.07 -15.85
C PRO A 146 21.26 4.42 -16.32
N ASP A 147 20.53 5.13 -17.18
CA ASP A 147 19.29 4.66 -17.86
C ASP A 147 19.49 3.42 -18.76
N SER A 148 20.69 2.83 -18.76
CA SER A 148 21.03 1.69 -19.59
C SER A 148 20.22 0.44 -19.21
N ALA A 149 19.18 0.22 -20.01
CA ALA A 149 18.61 -1.07 -20.41
C ALA A 149 18.16 -2.00 -19.27
N GLY A 150 16.90 -1.87 -18.87
CA GLY A 150 16.22 -2.93 -18.13
C GLY A 150 16.88 -3.28 -16.80
N ALA A 151 17.37 -2.28 -16.06
CA ALA A 151 17.73 -2.48 -14.66
C ALA A 151 16.47 -2.99 -13.95
N GLU A 152 16.37 -4.31 -13.81
CA GLU A 152 15.23 -4.99 -13.20
C GLU A 152 14.86 -4.20 -11.95
N VAL A 153 13.64 -3.66 -11.92
CA VAL A 153 13.00 -3.29 -10.66
C VAL A 153 13.25 -4.48 -9.76
N ALA A 154 13.99 -4.27 -8.67
CA ALA A 154 14.37 -5.38 -7.80
C ALA A 154 13.09 -6.19 -7.54
N PRO A 155 13.09 -7.50 -7.84
CA PRO A 155 11.85 -8.24 -7.90
C PRO A 155 11.12 -8.09 -6.58
N LEU A 156 9.81 -7.87 -6.65
CA LEU A 156 8.92 -7.87 -5.50
C LEU A 156 9.29 -9.05 -4.61
N LYS A 157 9.77 -8.76 -3.41
CA LYS A 157 10.38 -9.75 -2.57
C LYS A 157 9.31 -10.41 -1.72
N VAL A 158 9.52 -11.69 -1.46
CA VAL A 158 8.68 -12.48 -0.58
C VAL A 158 9.41 -12.62 0.74
N LEU A 159 8.82 -12.08 1.81
CA LEU A 159 9.28 -12.29 3.16
C LEU A 159 8.70 -13.60 3.70
N LYS A 160 9.57 -14.49 4.17
CA LYS A 160 9.16 -15.77 4.78
C LYS A 160 8.87 -15.54 6.25
N GLY A 161 7.61 -15.73 6.62
CA GLY A 161 7.16 -15.81 8.00
C GLY A 161 7.27 -17.22 8.57
N LYS A 162 6.73 -17.38 9.79
CA LYS A 162 6.61 -18.68 10.47
C LYS A 162 5.58 -19.55 9.77
N ALA A 163 5.67 -20.86 9.97
CA ALA A 163 4.73 -21.85 9.44
C ALA A 163 4.42 -21.68 7.93
N ASN A 164 5.43 -21.35 7.13
CA ASN A 164 5.34 -21.15 5.67
C ASN A 164 4.47 -19.97 5.19
N TRP A 165 4.02 -19.09 6.09
CA TRP A 165 3.33 -17.87 5.69
C TRP A 165 4.25 -16.94 4.90
N LEU A 166 3.74 -16.41 3.79
CA LEU A 166 4.47 -15.47 2.93
C LEU A 166 3.89 -14.07 3.13
N PHE A 167 4.77 -13.08 3.22
CA PHE A 167 4.43 -11.66 3.35
C PHE A 167 5.11 -10.85 2.25
N LEU A 168 4.58 -9.65 2.00
CA LEU A 168 5.10 -8.75 0.98
C LEU A 168 6.35 -8.04 1.53
N ASP A 169 7.41 -7.96 0.72
CA ASP A 169 8.62 -7.20 1.02
C ASP A 169 9.12 -6.47 -0.23
N ASN A 170 9.87 -5.40 -0.01
CA ASN A 170 10.44 -4.57 -1.07
C ASN A 170 9.40 -4.10 -2.12
N ASP A 171 8.18 -3.79 -1.69
CA ASP A 171 7.16 -3.20 -2.55
C ASP A 171 7.25 -1.67 -2.55
N THR A 172 6.70 -1.05 -3.58
CA THR A 172 6.77 0.41 -3.78
C THR A 172 6.00 1.23 -2.75
N ASN A 173 5.20 0.60 -1.89
CA ASN A 173 4.46 1.28 -0.83
C ASN A 173 5.09 1.10 0.55
N GLY A 174 6.17 0.32 0.67
CA GLY A 174 6.85 0.11 1.95
C GLY A 174 6.01 -0.63 2.99
N SER A 175 5.35 -1.74 2.60
CA SER A 175 4.41 -2.48 3.47
C SER A 175 5.05 -2.93 4.79
N VAL A 176 6.33 -3.34 4.75
CA VAL A 176 7.09 -3.71 5.96
C VAL A 176 7.29 -2.52 6.89
N ASP A 177 7.67 -1.36 6.34
CA ASP A 177 7.87 -0.15 7.15
C ASP A 177 6.55 0.41 7.68
N GLN A 178 5.45 0.29 6.93
CA GLN A 178 4.11 0.58 7.44
C GLN A 178 3.74 -0.31 8.62
N TYR A 179 3.91 -1.63 8.49
CA TYR A 179 3.60 -2.58 9.56
C TYR A 179 4.49 -2.38 10.81
N ARG A 180 5.74 -2.00 10.61
CA ARG A 180 6.69 -1.71 11.70
C ARG A 180 6.53 -0.32 12.29
N GLY A 181 5.58 0.50 11.82
CA GLY A 181 5.38 1.88 12.27
C GLY A 181 6.52 2.83 11.90
N CYS A 182 7.36 2.44 10.93
CA CYS A 182 8.49 3.22 10.44
C CYS A 182 8.12 4.12 9.26
N LEU A 183 6.92 4.00 8.68
CA LEU A 183 6.44 4.88 7.62
C LEU A 183 5.23 5.64 8.13
N LEU A 184 5.26 6.97 8.02
CA LEU A 184 4.20 7.85 8.53
C LEU A 184 3.73 8.79 7.42
N LEU A 185 2.44 9.15 7.46
CA LEU A 185 1.94 10.28 6.69
C LEU A 185 2.46 11.58 7.28
N THR A 186 2.87 12.49 6.40
CA THR A 186 3.15 13.88 6.76
C THR A 186 1.85 14.65 6.99
N ASP A 187 1.96 15.89 7.46
CA ASP A 187 0.83 16.82 7.53
C ASP A 187 0.13 17.01 6.17
N GLU A 188 0.87 17.01 5.07
CA GLU A 188 0.30 17.12 3.72
C GLU A 188 -0.48 15.86 3.34
N GLY A 189 0.07 14.68 3.65
CA GLY A 189 -0.64 13.42 3.41
C GLY A 189 -1.93 13.31 4.22
N VAL A 190 -1.87 13.69 5.50
CA VAL A 190 -3.05 13.76 6.38
C VAL A 190 -4.09 14.73 5.82
N LYS A 191 -3.70 15.98 5.49
CA LYS A 191 -4.62 16.97 4.88
C LYS A 191 -5.20 16.47 3.55
N GLY A 192 -4.40 15.75 2.77
CA GLY A 192 -4.84 15.11 1.53
C GLY A 192 -5.99 14.14 1.76
N TRP A 193 -5.86 13.24 2.74
CA TRP A 193 -6.91 12.30 3.14
C TRP A 193 -8.15 13.00 3.71
N GLN A 194 -7.97 14.01 4.57
CA GLN A 194 -9.10 14.80 5.09
C GLN A 194 -9.91 15.45 3.96
N ARG A 195 -9.23 16.03 2.97
CA ARG A 195 -9.90 16.59 1.78
C ARG A 195 -10.59 15.49 0.98
N TYR A 196 -9.92 14.37 0.75
CA TYR A 196 -10.50 13.24 0.01
C TYR A 196 -11.78 12.73 0.67
N PHE A 197 -11.82 12.53 2.00
CA PHE A 197 -13.02 12.08 2.69
C PHE A 197 -14.17 13.10 2.59
N LYS A 198 -13.88 14.39 2.72
CA LYS A 198 -14.88 15.46 2.53
C LYS A 198 -15.46 15.46 1.12
N ASP A 199 -14.60 15.39 0.11
CA ASP A 199 -14.99 15.39 -1.30
C ASP A 199 -15.79 14.12 -1.66
N PHE A 200 -15.39 12.96 -1.13
CA PHE A 200 -16.11 11.70 -1.28
C PHE A 200 -17.51 11.77 -0.66
N TYR A 201 -17.60 12.23 0.60
CA TYR A 201 -18.87 12.36 1.29
C TYR A 201 -19.81 13.33 0.57
N ALA A 202 -19.31 14.50 0.16
CA ALA A 202 -20.10 15.48 -0.59
C ALA A 202 -20.61 14.92 -1.92
N LEU A 203 -19.80 14.11 -2.61
CA LEU A 203 -20.22 13.43 -3.85
C LEU A 203 -21.31 12.39 -3.57
N ALA A 204 -21.18 11.59 -2.53
CA ALA A 204 -22.21 10.62 -2.12
C ALA A 204 -23.53 11.31 -1.74
N GLU A 205 -23.46 12.34 -0.89
CA GLU A 205 -24.62 13.11 -0.43
C GLU A 205 -25.36 13.78 -1.59
N LYS A 206 -24.63 14.39 -2.53
CA LYS A 206 -25.20 14.99 -3.75
C LYS A 206 -26.07 14.00 -4.54
N HIS A 207 -25.73 12.71 -4.50
CA HIS A 207 -26.46 11.66 -5.21
C HIS A 207 -27.39 10.84 -4.30
N GLY A 208 -27.49 11.19 -3.01
CA GLY A 208 -28.33 10.46 -2.04
C GLY A 208 -27.89 9.01 -1.81
N ALA A 209 -26.61 8.70 -2.05
CA ALA A 209 -26.09 7.32 -1.97
C ALA A 209 -25.60 7.00 -0.55
N ALA A 210 -25.96 5.83 -0.02
CA ALA A 210 -25.29 5.27 1.15
C ALA A 210 -23.83 4.98 0.77
N SER A 211 -22.86 5.34 1.63
CA SER A 211 -21.46 5.36 1.22
C SER A 211 -20.49 4.82 2.25
N ALA A 212 -19.41 4.22 1.77
CA ALA A 212 -18.36 3.66 2.60
C ALA A 212 -17.00 3.67 1.89
N VAL A 213 -15.94 3.94 2.67
CA VAL A 213 -14.54 3.75 2.27
C VAL A 213 -14.03 2.47 2.90
N LEU A 214 -14.03 1.36 2.15
CA LEU A 214 -13.50 0.09 2.62
C LEU A 214 -11.99 0.04 2.44
N VAL A 215 -11.26 0.00 3.56
CA VAL A 215 -9.83 -0.25 3.55
C VAL A 215 -9.57 -1.71 3.86
N ALA A 216 -9.17 -2.49 2.86
CA ALA A 216 -8.78 -3.88 3.05
C ALA A 216 -7.52 -3.94 3.93
N PRO A 217 -7.56 -4.57 5.11
CA PRO A 217 -6.41 -4.63 6.00
C PRO A 217 -5.20 -5.28 5.33
N ALA A 218 -4.00 -4.82 5.70
CA ALA A 218 -2.79 -5.49 5.30
C ALA A 218 -2.76 -6.89 5.93
N LYS A 219 -2.22 -7.86 5.20
CA LYS A 219 -2.06 -9.23 5.70
C LYS A 219 -1.21 -9.26 6.98
N GLU A 220 -0.23 -8.37 7.04
CA GLU A 220 0.67 -8.15 8.17
C GLU A 220 -0.12 -7.74 9.42
N SER A 221 -1.11 -6.83 9.32
CA SER A 221 -1.91 -6.40 10.48
C SER A 221 -2.81 -7.48 11.07
N VAL A 222 -3.22 -8.48 10.28
CA VAL A 222 -4.12 -9.57 10.74
C VAL A 222 -3.34 -10.83 11.12
N MET A 223 -2.39 -11.23 10.27
CA MET A 223 -1.64 -12.47 10.40
C MET A 223 -0.29 -12.27 11.10
N GLY A 224 0.18 -11.03 11.19
CA GLY A 224 1.53 -10.71 11.64
C GLY A 224 1.84 -11.07 13.08
N PRO A 225 0.94 -10.84 14.06
CA PRO A 225 1.18 -11.25 15.45
C PRO A 225 1.52 -12.74 15.60
N ARG A 226 1.02 -13.59 14.71
CA ARG A 226 1.27 -15.04 14.71
C ARG A 226 2.45 -15.43 13.84
N TYR A 227 2.58 -14.85 12.65
CA TYR A 227 3.43 -15.40 11.59
C TYR A 227 4.49 -14.46 11.02
N HIS A 228 4.38 -13.14 11.18
CA HIS A 228 5.34 -12.21 10.59
C HIS A 228 6.66 -12.21 11.39
N PRO A 229 7.84 -12.12 10.74
CA PRO A 229 9.12 -12.19 11.44
C PRO A 229 9.47 -10.88 12.18
N CYS A 230 8.95 -9.74 11.72
CA CYS A 230 9.02 -8.48 12.46
C CYS A 230 7.81 -8.34 13.40
N ALA A 231 8.00 -7.62 14.50
CA ALA A 231 6.90 -7.15 15.35
C ALA A 231 6.17 -5.97 14.68
N GLU A 232 4.87 -5.85 14.97
CA GLU A 232 4.08 -4.68 14.63
C GLU A 232 4.60 -3.46 15.40
N GLY A 233 4.69 -2.32 14.73
CA GLY A 233 5.05 -1.06 15.36
C GLY A 233 3.86 -0.34 15.97
N ALA A 234 4.17 0.64 16.83
CA ALA A 234 3.16 1.60 17.26
C ALA A 234 3.01 2.69 16.20
N GLY A 235 1.78 2.97 15.80
CA GLY A 235 1.49 3.96 14.78
C GLY A 235 1.81 3.46 13.37
N GLY A 236 1.30 4.19 12.37
CA GLY A 236 1.40 3.83 10.98
C GLY A 236 0.34 4.60 10.18
N PRO A 237 0.41 4.57 8.85
CA PRO A 237 -0.44 5.42 8.02
C PRO A 237 -1.93 5.11 8.20
N ILE A 238 -2.30 3.82 8.34
CA ILE A 238 -3.69 3.45 8.58
C ILE A 238 -4.19 3.87 9.96
N GLN A 239 -3.36 3.80 11.00
CA GLN A 239 -3.70 4.30 12.33
C GLN A 239 -3.87 5.82 12.33
N GLN A 240 -3.04 6.56 11.56
CA GLN A 240 -3.21 7.99 11.37
C GLN A 240 -4.53 8.32 10.67
N LEU A 241 -4.93 7.54 9.66
CA LEU A 241 -6.24 7.68 8.99
C LEU A 241 -7.40 7.41 9.95
N LEU A 242 -7.35 6.31 10.71
CA LEU A 242 -8.40 5.93 11.66
C LEU A 242 -8.59 6.96 12.78
N ALA A 243 -7.54 7.72 13.11
CA ALA A 243 -7.60 8.79 14.10
C ALA A 243 -8.23 10.09 13.57
N LEU A 244 -8.52 10.20 12.27
CA LEU A 244 -9.13 11.41 11.69
C LEU A 244 -10.62 11.49 12.04
N PRO A 245 -11.13 12.70 12.38
CA PRO A 245 -12.56 12.87 12.64
C PRO A 245 -13.42 12.65 11.39
N GLU A 246 -12.85 12.83 10.19
CA GLU A 246 -13.51 12.55 8.90
C GLU A 246 -13.60 11.05 8.57
N ALA A 247 -12.93 10.17 9.32
CA ALA A 247 -12.89 8.73 9.04
C ALA A 247 -14.19 7.99 9.40
N GLN A 248 -15.30 8.68 9.67
CA GLN A 248 -16.60 8.06 9.99
C GLN A 248 -17.13 7.15 8.88
N VAL A 249 -16.80 7.48 7.62
CA VAL A 249 -17.14 6.66 6.44
C VAL A 249 -16.17 5.49 6.22
N LEU A 250 -15.06 5.43 6.97
CA LEU A 250 -14.02 4.44 6.78
C LEU A 250 -14.38 3.13 7.48
N VAL A 251 -14.37 2.05 6.70
CA VAL A 251 -14.62 0.69 7.14
C VAL A 251 -13.29 -0.08 7.13
N TYR A 252 -12.84 -0.53 8.30
CA TYR A 252 -11.60 -1.28 8.47
C TYR A 252 -11.87 -2.61 9.19
N PRO A 253 -12.14 -3.71 8.45
CA PRO A 253 -12.65 -4.97 9.00
C PRO A 253 -11.58 -5.83 9.69
N VAL A 254 -10.59 -5.23 10.34
CA VAL A 254 -9.45 -5.95 10.95
C VAL A 254 -9.92 -6.95 12.02
N GLN A 255 -10.89 -6.56 12.87
CA GLN A 255 -11.39 -7.42 13.94
C GLN A 255 -12.16 -8.63 13.40
N ALA A 256 -13.01 -8.41 12.39
CA ALA A 256 -13.74 -9.49 11.72
C ALA A 256 -12.78 -10.48 11.06
N LEU A 257 -11.69 -9.99 10.46
CA LEU A 257 -10.66 -10.85 9.87
C LEU A 257 -9.84 -11.58 10.94
N MET A 258 -9.46 -10.92 12.04
CA MET A 258 -8.75 -11.58 13.15
C MET A 258 -9.57 -12.73 13.75
N ALA A 259 -10.88 -12.57 13.86
CA ALA A 259 -11.79 -13.59 14.37
C ALA A 259 -11.83 -14.87 13.49
N LEU A 260 -11.49 -14.77 12.20
CA LEU A 260 -11.40 -15.93 11.30
C LEU A 260 -10.11 -16.75 11.49
N GLY A 261 -9.13 -16.26 12.23
CA GLY A 261 -7.85 -16.96 12.39
C GLY A 261 -7.11 -17.10 11.06
N ASP A 262 -6.80 -18.34 10.65
CA ASP A 262 -6.04 -18.61 9.42
C ASP A 262 -6.90 -18.48 8.15
N ASP A 263 -8.22 -18.56 8.28
CA ASP A 263 -9.16 -18.38 7.17
C ASP A 263 -9.27 -16.92 6.72
N ALA A 264 -8.58 -15.98 7.36
CA ALA A 264 -8.60 -14.58 6.97
C ALA A 264 -7.83 -14.33 5.65
N PHE A 265 -6.65 -14.94 5.50
CA PHE A 265 -5.74 -14.68 4.38
C PHE A 265 -5.20 -15.96 3.75
N ILE A 266 -4.91 -15.89 2.46
CA ILE A 266 -4.27 -17.00 1.75
C ILE A 266 -2.79 -17.02 2.14
N GLN A 267 -2.28 -18.17 2.56
CA GLN A 267 -0.93 -18.30 3.11
C GLN A 267 0.17 -17.83 2.15
N THR A 268 0.04 -18.15 0.86
CA THR A 268 1.02 -17.84 -0.20
C THR A 268 0.62 -16.65 -1.09
N ASP A 269 -0.34 -15.83 -0.66
CA ASP A 269 -0.84 -14.68 -1.43
C ASP A 269 -0.96 -13.42 -0.54
N THR A 270 -1.03 -12.24 -1.16
CA THR A 270 -1.30 -10.97 -0.46
C THR A 270 -2.78 -10.73 -0.15
N HIS A 271 -3.71 -11.43 -0.79
CA HIS A 271 -5.15 -11.22 -0.64
C HIS A 271 -5.77 -12.07 0.48
N TRP A 272 -6.92 -11.61 0.97
CA TRP A 272 -7.76 -12.39 1.87
C TRP A 272 -8.28 -13.68 1.19
N THR A 273 -8.69 -14.67 1.97
CA THR A 273 -9.40 -15.84 1.42
C THR A 273 -10.80 -15.43 0.96
N GLN A 274 -11.56 -16.36 0.38
CA GLN A 274 -12.98 -16.13 0.14
C GLN A 274 -13.79 -15.98 1.44
N ARG A 275 -13.42 -16.64 2.55
CA ARG A 275 -14.06 -16.40 3.86
C ARG A 275 -13.72 -15.01 4.39
N GLY A 276 -12.49 -14.55 4.22
CA GLY A 276 -12.08 -13.19 4.53
C GLY A 276 -12.84 -12.14 3.70
N ALA A 277 -13.02 -12.39 2.40
CA ALA A 277 -13.82 -11.55 1.52
C ALA A 277 -15.31 -11.51 1.94
N MET A 278 -15.88 -12.64 2.38
CA MET A 278 -17.24 -12.69 2.93
C MET A 278 -17.34 -11.83 4.19
N ALA A 279 -16.43 -12.00 5.15
CA ALA A 279 -16.43 -11.22 6.38
C ALA A 279 -16.29 -9.71 6.10
N ALA A 280 -15.39 -9.31 5.20
CA ALA A 280 -15.27 -7.92 4.77
C ALA A 280 -16.56 -7.40 4.10
N SER A 281 -17.23 -8.24 3.30
CA SER A 281 -18.51 -7.90 2.66
C SER A 281 -19.64 -7.71 3.68
N LYS A 282 -19.69 -8.51 4.76
CA LYS A 282 -20.65 -8.36 5.87
C LYS A 282 -20.43 -7.03 6.60
N VAL A 283 -19.19 -6.70 6.95
CA VAL A 283 -18.86 -5.44 7.62
C VAL A 283 -19.18 -4.24 6.71
N LEU A 284 -18.90 -4.34 5.41
CA LEU A 284 -19.29 -3.32 4.44
C LEU A 284 -20.81 -3.15 4.36
N ALA A 285 -21.57 -4.25 4.33
CA ALA A 285 -23.02 -4.23 4.28
C ALA A 285 -23.62 -3.52 5.51
N ALA A 286 -23.14 -3.84 6.71
CA ALA A 286 -23.55 -3.20 7.95
C ALA A 286 -23.26 -1.68 7.92
N ALA A 287 -22.08 -1.27 7.45
CA ALA A 287 -21.71 0.14 7.31
C ALA A 287 -22.59 0.89 6.29
N LEU A 288 -23.13 0.19 5.30
CA LEU A 288 -24.08 0.73 4.32
C LEU A 288 -25.54 0.67 4.81
N GLY A 289 -25.78 0.23 6.05
CA GLY A 289 -27.10 0.20 6.69
C GLY A 289 -27.97 -0.99 6.30
N LEU A 290 -27.40 -2.08 5.76
CA LEU A 290 -28.14 -3.31 5.50
C LEU A 290 -28.41 -4.05 6.83
N ASP A 291 -29.51 -4.81 6.88
CA ASP A 291 -29.86 -5.62 8.05
C ASP A 291 -28.89 -6.81 8.22
N ASP A 292 -28.20 -6.87 9.36
CA ASP A 292 -27.18 -7.89 9.64
C ASP A 292 -27.71 -9.32 9.54
N ARG A 293 -28.95 -9.57 9.98
CA ARG A 293 -29.54 -10.92 9.95
C ARG A 293 -29.85 -11.35 8.53
N ALA A 294 -30.39 -10.45 7.72
CA ALA A 294 -30.64 -10.72 6.31
C ALA A 294 -29.34 -10.94 5.53
N VAL A 295 -28.30 -10.17 5.83
CA VAL A 295 -26.96 -10.36 5.27
C VAL A 295 -26.37 -11.72 5.68
N GLU A 296 -26.46 -12.10 6.95
CA GLU A 296 -26.00 -13.40 7.44
C GLU A 296 -26.73 -14.56 6.72
N ASN A 297 -28.05 -14.49 6.67
CA ASN A 297 -28.90 -15.48 5.99
C ASN A 297 -28.61 -15.58 4.49
N THR A 298 -28.08 -14.53 3.87
CA THR A 298 -27.72 -14.57 2.44
C THR A 298 -26.59 -15.57 2.17
N PHE A 299 -25.70 -15.83 3.14
CA PHE A 299 -24.51 -16.66 2.98
C PHE A 299 -24.52 -17.94 3.84
N VAL A 300 -25.62 -18.22 4.55
CA VAL A 300 -25.69 -19.34 5.51
C VAL A 300 -25.48 -20.72 4.86
N ASP A 301 -25.93 -20.87 3.61
CA ASP A 301 -25.82 -22.11 2.83
C ASP A 301 -24.53 -22.17 1.97
N ASP A 302 -23.53 -21.33 2.27
CA ASP A 302 -22.28 -21.30 1.52
C ASP A 302 -21.38 -22.49 1.89
N GLU A 303 -21.10 -23.34 0.91
CA GLU A 303 -20.18 -24.46 1.04
C GLU A 303 -18.89 -24.24 0.27
N TYR A 304 -17.79 -24.77 0.80
CA TYR A 304 -16.44 -24.54 0.27
C TYR A 304 -15.73 -25.87 0.03
N ASP A 305 -15.09 -25.98 -1.14
CA ASP A 305 -14.19 -27.08 -1.47
C ASP A 305 -12.73 -26.69 -1.18
N GLU A 306 -11.91 -27.68 -0.87
CA GLU A 306 -10.46 -27.48 -0.73
C GLU A 306 -9.78 -27.53 -2.10
N LEU A 307 -9.05 -26.47 -2.45
CA LEU A 307 -8.25 -26.39 -3.68
C LEU A 307 -6.80 -26.02 -3.37
N SER A 308 -5.87 -26.42 -4.24
CA SER A 308 -4.49 -25.96 -4.19
C SER A 308 -4.33 -24.67 -4.99
N LEU A 309 -3.74 -23.63 -4.38
CA LEU A 309 -3.46 -22.34 -5.01
C LEU A 309 -1.99 -21.95 -4.81
N THR A 310 -1.33 -21.49 -5.87
CA THR A 310 0.04 -20.94 -5.79
C THR A 310 0.05 -19.57 -5.09
N GLY A 311 -0.85 -18.67 -5.46
CA GLY A 311 -0.88 -17.30 -4.94
C GLY A 311 0.19 -16.39 -5.55
N ASP A 312 -0.01 -15.08 -5.42
CA ASP A 312 0.85 -14.05 -6.02
C ASP A 312 2.26 -13.95 -5.40
N LEU A 313 2.43 -14.36 -4.14
CA LEU A 313 3.74 -14.45 -3.49
C LEU A 313 4.37 -15.83 -3.75
N GLY A 314 3.58 -16.89 -3.74
CA GLY A 314 4.06 -18.25 -3.99
C GLY A 314 4.66 -18.42 -5.39
N SER A 315 4.11 -17.74 -6.40
CA SER A 315 4.61 -17.77 -7.79
C SER A 315 5.95 -17.05 -7.98
N LYS A 316 6.32 -16.18 -7.05
CA LYS A 316 7.60 -15.45 -7.06
C LYS A 316 8.77 -16.26 -6.47
N LEU A 317 8.49 -17.41 -5.88
CA LEU A 317 9.51 -18.29 -5.33
C LEU A 317 9.97 -19.32 -6.38
N LYS A 318 11.23 -19.77 -6.27
CA LYS A 318 11.78 -20.88 -7.06
C LYS A 318 12.32 -21.96 -6.12
N PRO A 319 11.74 -23.18 -6.09
CA PRO A 319 10.49 -23.57 -6.76
C PRO A 319 9.29 -22.78 -6.21
N GLU A 320 8.21 -22.72 -7.01
CA GLU A 320 6.96 -22.07 -6.61
C GLU A 320 6.37 -22.77 -5.38
N ARG A 321 5.60 -22.01 -4.59
CA ARG A 321 4.92 -22.52 -3.39
C ARG A 321 3.43 -22.44 -3.54
N THR A 322 2.74 -23.50 -3.13
CA THR A 322 1.29 -23.58 -3.08
C THR A 322 0.80 -23.74 -1.64
N CYS A 323 -0.46 -23.40 -1.41
CA CYS A 323 -1.18 -23.71 -0.18
C CYS A 323 -2.58 -24.25 -0.52
N ARG A 324 -3.24 -24.83 0.49
CA ARG A 324 -4.64 -25.22 0.41
C ARG A 324 -5.52 -24.02 0.75
N ILE A 325 -6.59 -23.82 -0.02
CA ILE A 325 -7.58 -22.77 0.19
C ILE A 325 -8.99 -23.36 0.20
N SER A 326 -9.89 -22.73 0.95
CA SER A 326 -11.33 -22.94 0.83
C SER A 326 -11.90 -22.08 -0.28
N SER A 327 -12.40 -22.70 -1.35
CA SER A 327 -13.05 -22.03 -2.49
C SER A 327 -14.55 -22.29 -2.47
N LEU A 328 -15.35 -21.23 -2.59
CA LEU A 328 -16.80 -21.30 -2.61
C LEU A 328 -17.28 -22.14 -3.80
N ARG A 329 -18.16 -23.08 -3.50
CA ARG A 329 -18.70 -24.07 -4.42
C ARG A 329 -20.13 -23.74 -4.85
N THR A 330 -20.94 -23.25 -3.93
CA THR A 330 -22.39 -23.05 -4.12
C THR A 330 -22.74 -21.81 -4.94
N PHE A 331 -21.78 -20.91 -5.16
CA PHE A 331 -22.00 -19.68 -5.92
C PHE A 331 -20.76 -19.26 -6.71
N ASN A 332 -20.98 -18.74 -7.91
CA ASN A 332 -19.94 -18.18 -8.76
C ASN A 332 -20.44 -16.92 -9.47
N TYR A 333 -19.83 -15.76 -9.18
CA TYR A 333 -20.24 -14.48 -9.74
C TYR A 333 -20.13 -14.41 -11.28
N HIS A 334 -19.31 -15.26 -11.92
CA HIS A 334 -19.07 -15.20 -13.35
C HIS A 334 -20.35 -15.34 -14.19
N GLN A 335 -21.35 -16.09 -13.70
CA GLN A 335 -22.64 -16.27 -14.39
C GLN A 335 -23.54 -15.01 -14.35
N TYR A 336 -23.21 -14.05 -13.49
CA TYR A 336 -23.93 -12.78 -13.35
C TYR A 336 -23.20 -11.61 -13.99
N ARG A 337 -22.06 -11.86 -14.64
CA ARG A 337 -21.24 -10.84 -15.29
C ARG A 337 -21.85 -10.47 -16.64
N CYS A 338 -22.48 -9.30 -16.70
CA CYS A 338 -23.17 -8.80 -17.89
C CYS A 338 -22.27 -7.95 -18.78
N PHE A 339 -21.23 -7.30 -18.22
CA PHE A 339 -20.24 -6.56 -18.99
C PHE A 339 -18.87 -6.66 -18.32
N ASP A 340 -17.81 -6.70 -19.13
CA ASP A 340 -16.42 -6.64 -18.71
C ASP A 340 -15.58 -6.13 -19.90
N ASN A 341 -14.93 -4.98 -19.76
CA ASN A 341 -14.05 -4.47 -20.81
C ASN A 341 -12.73 -5.27 -20.94
N GLY A 342 -12.48 -6.22 -20.04
CA GLY A 342 -11.37 -7.18 -20.08
C GLY A 342 -10.03 -6.64 -19.60
N LEU A 343 -9.90 -5.33 -19.37
CA LEU A 343 -8.64 -4.70 -19.00
C LEU A 343 -8.03 -5.29 -17.71
N PRO A 344 -6.70 -5.43 -17.61
CA PRO A 344 -6.08 -5.85 -16.37
C PRO A 344 -5.94 -4.65 -15.41
N ASN A 345 -6.49 -4.79 -14.20
CA ASN A 345 -6.39 -3.78 -13.13
C ASN A 345 -6.93 -2.41 -13.58
N PHE A 346 -6.15 -1.33 -13.42
CA PHE A 346 -6.60 0.05 -13.63
C PHE A 346 -7.32 0.28 -14.96
N GLY A 347 -8.50 0.89 -14.89
CA GLY A 347 -9.38 1.14 -16.04
C GLY A 347 -10.35 -0.01 -16.34
N ARG A 348 -10.23 -1.16 -15.66
CA ARG A 348 -11.21 -2.23 -15.81
C ARG A 348 -12.58 -1.80 -15.29
N LEU A 349 -13.59 -1.96 -16.12
CA LEU A 349 -15.00 -1.74 -15.81
C LEU A 349 -15.74 -3.07 -15.93
N VAL A 350 -16.45 -3.47 -14.87
CA VAL A 350 -17.23 -4.71 -14.81
C VAL A 350 -18.63 -4.39 -14.32
N VAL A 351 -19.65 -5.02 -14.91
CA VAL A 351 -21.04 -4.95 -14.45
C VAL A 351 -21.52 -6.35 -14.12
N LEU A 352 -22.01 -6.53 -12.90
CA LEU A 352 -22.69 -7.74 -12.45
C LEU A 352 -24.17 -7.42 -12.22
N ALA A 353 -25.07 -8.32 -12.64
CA ALA A 353 -26.49 -8.21 -12.35
C ALA A 353 -27.06 -9.53 -11.83
N ASN A 354 -27.64 -9.51 -10.63
CA ASN A 354 -28.26 -10.66 -10.00
C ASN A 354 -29.68 -10.30 -9.53
N GLY A 355 -30.69 -10.83 -10.22
CA GLY A 355 -32.10 -10.56 -9.90
C GLY A 355 -32.56 -11.12 -8.55
N LYS A 356 -31.78 -12.01 -7.91
CA LYS A 356 -32.08 -12.62 -6.60
C LYS A 356 -31.33 -11.95 -5.44
N ALA A 357 -30.65 -10.83 -5.68
CA ALA A 357 -29.89 -10.15 -4.65
C ALA A 357 -30.79 -9.57 -3.55
N LEU A 358 -30.23 -9.39 -2.36
CA LEU A 358 -30.92 -8.88 -1.17
C LEU A 358 -31.50 -7.47 -1.40
N MET A 359 -30.70 -6.57 -1.96
CA MET A 359 -31.09 -5.17 -2.22
C MET A 359 -31.35 -4.95 -3.72
N PRO A 360 -32.44 -4.27 -4.11
CA PRO A 360 -32.78 -4.02 -5.52
C PRO A 360 -31.90 -2.96 -6.20
N GLY A 361 -31.08 -2.24 -5.43
CA GLY A 361 -30.29 -1.09 -5.87
C GLY A 361 -29.00 -1.43 -6.64
N THR A 362 -28.32 -0.38 -7.08
CA THR A 362 -27.00 -0.41 -7.69
C THR A 362 -25.93 -0.02 -6.69
N CYS A 363 -24.92 -0.88 -6.53
CA CYS A 363 -23.68 -0.55 -5.85
C CYS A 363 -22.59 -0.21 -6.87
N LEU A 364 -22.08 1.01 -6.82
CA LEU A 364 -20.91 1.46 -7.60
C LEU A 364 -19.67 1.37 -6.72
N ILE A 365 -18.69 0.57 -7.15
CA ILE A 365 -17.46 0.29 -6.43
C ILE A 365 -16.25 0.80 -7.22
N PHE A 366 -15.55 1.79 -6.69
CA PHE A 366 -14.22 2.20 -7.17
C PHE A 366 -13.16 1.48 -6.33
N GLY A 367 -12.76 0.29 -6.77
CA GLY A 367 -11.99 -0.65 -5.96
C GLY A 367 -10.60 -0.96 -6.47
N SER A 368 -9.99 -1.97 -5.85
CA SER A 368 -8.66 -2.50 -6.17
C SER A 368 -8.71 -4.03 -6.32
N SER A 369 -7.55 -4.71 -6.29
CA SER A 369 -7.48 -6.15 -6.51
C SER A 369 -8.24 -6.97 -5.46
N SER A 370 -8.35 -6.49 -4.23
CA SER A 370 -9.09 -7.18 -3.16
C SER A 370 -10.60 -7.23 -3.41
N SER A 371 -11.16 -6.29 -4.19
CA SER A 371 -12.59 -6.31 -4.54
C SER A 371 -12.98 -7.53 -5.36
N TYR A 372 -12.08 -8.11 -6.17
CA TYR A 372 -12.43 -9.21 -7.06
C TYR A 372 -12.95 -10.44 -6.30
N SER A 373 -12.34 -10.79 -5.17
CA SER A 373 -12.82 -11.89 -4.33
C SER A 373 -14.10 -11.57 -3.56
N MET A 374 -14.49 -10.29 -3.47
CA MET A 374 -15.78 -9.90 -2.91
C MET A 374 -16.94 -10.11 -3.89
N PHE A 375 -16.70 -10.26 -5.20
CA PHE A 375 -17.76 -10.36 -6.20
C PHE A 375 -18.74 -11.50 -5.97
N ASN A 376 -18.29 -12.63 -5.41
CA ASN A 376 -19.17 -13.74 -5.00
C ASN A 376 -20.20 -13.34 -3.94
N TYR A 377 -19.92 -12.30 -3.16
CA TYR A 377 -20.74 -11.85 -2.04
C TYR A 377 -21.50 -10.58 -2.36
N VAL A 378 -20.82 -9.53 -2.86
CA VAL A 378 -21.49 -8.25 -3.15
C VAL A 378 -22.54 -8.36 -4.25
N SER A 379 -22.38 -9.28 -5.20
CA SER A 379 -23.41 -9.56 -6.23
C SER A 379 -24.65 -10.29 -5.69
N ARG A 380 -24.61 -10.82 -4.47
CA ARG A 380 -25.79 -11.36 -3.76
C ARG A 380 -26.41 -10.34 -2.82
N LEU A 381 -25.66 -9.30 -2.44
CA LEU A 381 -26.17 -8.20 -1.64
C LEU A 381 -26.86 -7.13 -2.49
N PHE A 382 -26.31 -6.81 -3.66
CA PHE A 382 -26.84 -5.75 -4.53
C PHE A 382 -27.23 -6.31 -5.90
N LYS A 383 -28.43 -5.95 -6.36
CA LYS A 383 -28.97 -6.42 -7.64
C LYS A 383 -28.07 -6.05 -8.81
N ARG A 384 -27.42 -4.89 -8.75
CA ARG A 384 -26.43 -4.44 -9.74
C ARG A 384 -25.16 -4.02 -9.02
N VAL A 385 -24.01 -4.49 -9.51
CA VAL A 385 -22.69 -4.05 -9.07
C VAL A 385 -21.96 -3.50 -10.28
N VAL A 386 -21.63 -2.22 -10.25
CA VAL A 386 -20.74 -1.58 -11.23
C VAL A 386 -19.39 -1.43 -10.55
N PHE A 387 -18.37 -2.08 -11.07
CA PHE A 387 -17.02 -2.05 -10.49
C PHE A 387 -16.05 -1.38 -11.44
N VAL A 388 -15.28 -0.44 -10.91
CA VAL A 388 -14.14 0.18 -11.56
C VAL A 388 -12.89 -0.13 -10.75
N HIS A 389 -11.85 -0.65 -11.39
CA HIS A 389 -10.56 -0.76 -10.75
C HIS A 389 -9.82 0.57 -10.87
N SER A 390 -9.74 1.31 -9.76
CA SER A 390 -9.12 2.64 -9.68
C SER A 390 -8.44 2.91 -8.33
N ALA A 391 -8.34 1.89 -7.46
CA ALA A 391 -7.77 1.94 -6.12
C ALA A 391 -8.34 3.09 -5.26
N GLY A 392 -9.66 3.29 -5.33
CA GLY A 392 -10.37 4.35 -4.59
C GLY A 392 -10.40 5.71 -5.28
N SER A 393 -9.74 5.89 -6.44
CA SER A 393 -9.93 7.13 -7.21
C SER A 393 -11.31 7.14 -7.89
N LEU A 394 -12.05 8.23 -7.76
CA LEU A 394 -13.43 8.36 -8.23
C LEU A 394 -13.51 9.10 -9.56
N ASP A 395 -14.53 8.74 -10.34
CA ASP A 395 -14.98 9.49 -11.51
C ASP A 395 -16.38 10.08 -11.25
N PRO A 396 -16.50 11.40 -11.02
CA PRO A 396 -17.79 12.04 -10.77
C PRO A 396 -18.77 11.94 -11.96
N GLU A 397 -18.27 11.84 -13.19
CA GLU A 397 -19.13 11.68 -14.37
C GLU A 397 -19.77 10.30 -14.37
N LEU A 398 -19.01 9.26 -14.03
CA LEU A 398 -19.54 7.92 -13.87
C LEU A 398 -20.55 7.83 -12.72
N VAL A 399 -20.26 8.48 -11.57
CA VAL A 399 -21.22 8.54 -10.45
C VAL A 399 -22.52 9.20 -10.89
N ALA A 400 -22.45 10.31 -11.63
CA ALA A 400 -23.61 11.01 -12.14
C ALA A 400 -24.40 10.22 -13.18
N ALA A 401 -23.73 9.42 -14.01
CA ALA A 401 -24.35 8.55 -14.99
C ALA A 401 -25.07 7.37 -14.32
N VAL A 402 -24.39 6.66 -13.42
CA VAL A 402 -24.89 5.44 -12.76
C VAL A 402 -25.98 5.74 -11.74
N LYS A 403 -25.92 6.91 -11.06
CA LYS A 403 -26.82 7.31 -9.96
C LYS A 403 -26.97 6.17 -8.92
N PRO A 404 -25.86 5.76 -8.28
CA PRO A 404 -25.88 4.58 -7.42
C PRO A 404 -26.70 4.80 -6.15
N ASP A 405 -27.35 3.74 -5.67
CA ASP A 405 -27.93 3.70 -4.31
C ASP A 405 -26.83 3.55 -3.25
N TYR A 406 -25.73 2.87 -3.63
CA TYR A 406 -24.57 2.64 -2.78
C TYR A 406 -23.28 3.03 -3.48
N LEU A 407 -22.51 3.96 -2.91
CA LEU A 407 -21.21 4.39 -3.43
C LEU A 407 -20.09 3.90 -2.52
N VAL A 408 -19.27 2.99 -3.03
CA VAL A 408 -18.17 2.38 -2.28
C VAL A 408 -16.84 2.70 -2.95
N VAL A 409 -15.86 3.08 -2.15
CA VAL A 409 -14.46 3.05 -2.58
C VAL A 409 -13.75 1.93 -1.83
N GLN A 410 -12.92 1.16 -2.52
CA GLN A 410 -12.12 0.11 -1.92
C GLN A 410 -10.64 0.32 -2.23
N THR A 411 -9.83 0.42 -1.19
CA THR A 411 -8.36 0.44 -1.30
C THR A 411 -7.74 -0.53 -0.31
N ASN A 412 -6.46 -0.84 -0.49
CA ASN A 412 -5.72 -1.71 0.43
C ASN A 412 -4.95 -0.83 1.42
N ALA A 413 -4.79 -1.28 2.67
CA ALA A 413 -4.10 -0.53 3.70
C ALA A 413 -2.68 -0.11 3.26
N ARG A 414 -1.97 -0.97 2.50
CA ARG A 414 -0.66 -0.62 1.95
C ARG A 414 -0.67 0.60 1.01
N PHE A 415 -1.79 0.92 0.38
CA PHE A 415 -1.90 2.05 -0.54
C PHE A 415 -2.27 3.37 0.13
N VAL A 416 -2.47 3.42 1.45
CA VAL A 416 -2.89 4.67 2.12
C VAL A 416 -1.82 5.76 2.10
N VAL A 417 -0.58 5.41 1.76
CA VAL A 417 0.52 6.35 1.48
C VAL A 417 0.35 7.08 0.14
N GLN A 418 -0.68 6.73 -0.64
CA GLN A 418 -1.09 7.38 -1.87
C GLN A 418 -2.52 7.90 -1.70
N VAL A 419 -2.68 9.22 -1.60
CA VAL A 419 -4.01 9.84 -1.50
C VAL A 419 -4.75 9.68 -2.85
N PRO A 420 -5.93 9.02 -2.89
CA PRO A 420 -6.68 8.86 -4.14
C PRO A 420 -7.26 10.19 -4.65
N LYS A 421 -7.66 10.21 -5.93
CA LYS A 421 -8.24 11.40 -6.57
C LYS A 421 -9.76 11.29 -6.66
N VAL A 422 -10.48 12.36 -6.36
CA VAL A 422 -11.95 12.40 -6.57
C VAL A 422 -12.33 12.83 -8.00
N LYS A 423 -11.36 13.29 -8.81
CA LYS A 423 -11.57 13.74 -10.20
C LYS A 423 -10.69 12.95 -11.16
N GLN A 424 -10.82 11.63 -11.15
CA GLN A 424 -10.13 10.74 -12.09
C GLN A 424 -11.07 10.43 -13.26
N SER A 425 -10.67 10.78 -14.49
CA SER A 425 -11.41 10.37 -15.68
C SER A 425 -11.18 8.89 -15.95
N LEU A 426 -12.25 8.09 -15.94
CA LEU A 426 -12.21 6.68 -16.33
C LEU A 426 -11.93 6.52 -17.82
N THR A 427 -12.46 7.42 -18.66
CA THR A 427 -12.20 7.43 -20.10
C THR A 427 -10.71 7.56 -20.40
N THR A 428 -10.04 8.53 -19.78
CA THR A 428 -8.59 8.71 -19.92
C THR A 428 -7.84 7.48 -19.37
N LEU A 429 -8.28 6.93 -18.23
CA LEU A 429 -7.64 5.76 -17.63
C LEU A 429 -7.72 4.52 -18.53
N ILE A 430 -8.87 4.29 -19.18
CA ILE A 430 -9.07 3.20 -20.16
C ILE A 430 -8.19 3.42 -21.39
N ALA A 431 -8.18 4.63 -21.97
CA ALA A 431 -7.40 4.95 -23.15
C ALA A 431 -5.89 4.74 -22.90
N GLU A 432 -5.36 5.36 -21.83
CA GLU A 432 -3.95 5.19 -21.46
C GLU A 432 -3.58 3.73 -21.17
N LYS A 433 -4.49 2.96 -20.58
CA LYS A 433 -4.23 1.55 -20.31
C LYS A 433 -4.14 0.75 -21.60
N ARG A 434 -5.07 0.96 -22.54
CA ARG A 434 -5.10 0.28 -23.85
C ARG A 434 -3.85 0.59 -24.68
N GLU A 435 -3.41 1.84 -24.71
CA GLU A 435 -2.21 2.26 -25.42
C GLU A 435 -0.93 1.58 -24.92
N ARG A 436 -0.89 1.19 -23.64
CA ARG A 436 0.27 0.54 -23.01
C ARG A 436 0.24 -0.99 -23.10
N LEU A 437 -0.83 -1.61 -23.60
CA LEU A 437 -0.94 -3.07 -23.67
C LEU A 437 -0.02 -3.62 -24.77
N THR A 438 0.72 -4.68 -24.44
CA THR A 438 1.41 -5.50 -25.45
C THR A 438 0.40 -6.32 -26.27
N GLU A 439 0.82 -6.86 -27.42
CA GLU A 439 -0.03 -7.73 -28.24
C GLU A 439 -0.55 -8.94 -27.44
N GLU A 440 0.32 -9.58 -26.65
CA GLU A 440 -0.07 -10.70 -25.76
C GLU A 440 -1.11 -10.27 -24.72
N GLU A 441 -0.95 -9.09 -24.12
CA GLU A 441 -1.94 -8.55 -23.17
C GLU A 441 -3.27 -8.23 -23.85
N GLN A 442 -3.26 -7.73 -25.09
CA GLN A 442 -4.46 -7.46 -25.86
C GLN A 442 -5.25 -8.75 -26.15
N GLU A 443 -4.58 -9.85 -26.48
CA GLU A 443 -5.25 -11.15 -26.63
C GLU A 443 -5.89 -11.62 -25.32
N VAL A 444 -5.21 -11.44 -24.19
CA VAL A 444 -5.76 -11.77 -22.87
C VAL A 444 -6.97 -10.91 -22.54
N VAL A 445 -6.93 -9.61 -22.87
CA VAL A 445 -8.07 -8.70 -22.72
C VAL A 445 -9.25 -9.18 -23.56
N ALA A 446 -9.04 -9.48 -24.83
CA ALA A 446 -10.10 -9.97 -25.73
C ALA A 446 -10.77 -11.25 -25.21
N LYS A 447 -9.99 -12.19 -24.66
CA LYS A 447 -10.51 -13.44 -24.05
C LYS A 447 -11.33 -13.21 -22.78
N ARG A 448 -11.08 -12.11 -22.06
CA ARG A 448 -11.78 -11.78 -20.79
C ARG A 448 -13.05 -10.98 -20.99
N GLN A 449 -13.17 -10.31 -22.14
CA GLN A 449 -14.27 -9.41 -22.44
C GLN A 449 -15.62 -10.12 -22.38
N VAL A 450 -16.58 -9.40 -21.82
CA VAL A 450 -18.00 -9.72 -21.98
C VAL A 450 -18.59 -8.49 -22.65
N LEU A 451 -18.82 -8.61 -23.95
CA LEU A 451 -19.31 -7.52 -24.78
C LEU A 451 -20.83 -7.47 -24.73
N VAL A 452 -21.35 -6.26 -24.68
CA VAL A 452 -22.76 -5.93 -24.86
C VAL A 452 -22.85 -4.73 -25.80
N THR A 453 -23.96 -4.60 -26.52
CA THR A 453 -24.15 -3.43 -27.38
C THR A 453 -24.42 -2.19 -26.52
N ALA A 454 -24.06 -1.01 -27.03
CA ALA A 454 -24.21 0.24 -26.27
C ALA A 454 -25.67 0.63 -26.01
N ASP A 455 -26.60 0.10 -26.80
CA ASP A 455 -28.06 0.22 -26.70
C ASP A 455 -28.70 -0.89 -25.85
N ASP A 456 -27.92 -1.79 -25.27
CA ASP A 456 -28.43 -2.78 -24.31
C ASP A 456 -29.21 -2.09 -23.18
N ALA A 457 -30.35 -2.67 -22.81
CA ALA A 457 -31.28 -2.05 -21.87
C ALA A 457 -30.66 -1.82 -20.49
N MET A 458 -29.78 -2.71 -20.02
CA MET A 458 -29.09 -2.56 -18.74
C MET A 458 -28.00 -1.48 -18.84
N VAL A 459 -27.21 -1.49 -19.92
CA VAL A 459 -26.18 -0.48 -20.19
C VAL A 459 -26.78 0.93 -20.25
N THR A 460 -27.88 1.06 -20.99
CA THR A 460 -28.63 2.31 -21.12
C THR A 460 -29.22 2.74 -19.78
N ALA A 461 -29.83 1.82 -19.03
CA ALA A 461 -30.40 2.11 -17.72
C ALA A 461 -29.35 2.53 -16.67
N LEU A 462 -28.11 2.05 -16.80
CA LEU A 462 -26.98 2.46 -15.97
C LEU A 462 -26.26 3.72 -16.49
N GLY A 463 -26.63 4.23 -17.67
CA GLY A 463 -25.98 5.39 -18.29
C GLY A 463 -24.52 5.16 -18.69
N ILE A 464 -24.06 3.91 -18.79
CA ILE A 464 -22.63 3.59 -19.00
C ILE A 464 -22.24 3.39 -20.47
N SER A 465 -23.15 3.61 -21.42
CA SER A 465 -22.88 3.52 -22.86
C SER A 465 -21.59 4.23 -23.31
N PRO A 466 -21.22 5.42 -22.77
CA PRO A 466 -19.96 6.09 -23.15
C PRO A 466 -18.69 5.28 -22.88
N TRP A 467 -18.69 4.38 -21.89
CA TRP A 467 -17.53 3.56 -21.52
C TRP A 467 -17.55 2.15 -22.10
N VAL A 468 -18.73 1.66 -22.52
CA VAL A 468 -18.86 0.34 -23.18
C VAL A 468 -18.23 0.35 -24.57
N SER A 469 -18.28 1.49 -25.25
CA SER A 469 -17.74 1.66 -26.60
C SER A 469 -16.23 1.94 -26.66
N LEU A 470 -15.55 2.04 -25.50
CA LEU A 470 -14.11 2.32 -25.38
C LEU A 470 -13.31 1.03 -25.25
#